data_AF-A0A3A4WF17-F1
#
_entry.id   AF-A0A3A4WF17-F1
#
_cell.length_a   1.000
_cell.length_b   1.000
_cell.length_c   1.000
_cell.angle_alpha   90.00
_cell.angle_beta   90.00
_cell.angle_gamma   90.00
#
_symmetry.space_group_name_H-M   'P 1'
#
loop_
_entity.id
_entity.type
_entity.pdbx_description
1 polymer ?
#
loop_
_entity_poly.entity_id
_entity_poly.type
_entity_poly.pdbx_seq_one_letter_code
_entity_poly.pdbx_strand_id
1 'polypeptide(L)'
;MSPLISRVSEAAARMNDTAYQNELSKCVRCGACKTLCPTFLTTLNETMGARGRVAMLGGLEENRLSPTKTLAEKIYSCMLCEACRDLCPAGINIPEIVYQGRARLKDSFRKGFLLRTALKHSITRMDTAFTVLRWAQKILYAPLFYKGTLSHMPEIVSEPFKNSFQVYKQKKKAGRIAIFAGCSVNYFYPELGRALSRVLFKKGYEVVVFKGESCCGAPLRSAGLKDEAISLARRNVEHFSKVRAEAIISLCPTCATVIRDQYPHLAGNTISNFMDIHEFLIKYNIAAGLEINPAVVTYHDPCHLHFALGITDEPRQILKGIKGVEFVEMRHAHECCGFAGLFSLYFNDISRDIGKRKIENIINTKADTVVTSCPGCIMQLENLRRMTNAEINIRHIVEVIDEAMSNSVE
;
A
#
# COMPACT_ATOMS: atom_id res chain seq x y z
N MET A 1 -19.30 13.99 26.80
CA MET A 1 -18.76 14.31 25.45
C MET A 1 -19.17 15.73 25.11
N SER A 2 -18.22 16.65 24.96
CA SER A 2 -18.50 18.09 24.86
C SER A 2 -19.12 18.46 23.50
N PRO A 3 -20.18 19.30 23.46
CA PRO A 3 -20.90 19.70 22.24
C PRO A 3 -20.08 20.55 21.26
N LEU A 4 -18.86 20.96 21.62
CA LEU A 4 -17.94 21.63 20.68
C LEU A 4 -17.31 20.66 19.65
N ILE A 5 -17.16 19.37 19.98
CA ILE A 5 -16.53 18.40 19.08
C ILE A 5 -17.47 18.02 17.93
N SER A 6 -18.79 18.05 18.14
CA SER A 6 -19.76 17.73 17.08
C SER A 6 -19.87 18.82 16.03
N ARG A 7 -19.89 20.11 16.42
CA ARG A 7 -20.03 21.25 15.49
C ARG A 7 -18.82 21.43 14.56
N VAL A 8 -17.61 21.13 15.02
CA VAL A 8 -16.40 21.14 14.18
C VAL A 8 -16.42 19.97 13.18
N SER A 9 -16.99 18.82 13.55
CA SER A 9 -17.14 17.67 12.64
C SER A 9 -18.17 17.92 11.53
N GLU A 10 -19.27 18.61 11.83
CA GLU A 10 -20.30 18.96 10.84
C GLU A 10 -19.85 20.06 9.88
N ALA A 11 -19.11 21.07 10.35
CA ALA A 11 -18.54 22.11 9.47
C ALA A 11 -17.46 21.54 8.53
N ALA A 12 -16.60 20.65 9.02
CA ALA A 12 -15.62 19.92 8.20
C ALA A 12 -16.29 18.89 7.26
N ALA A 13 -17.46 18.37 7.61
CA ALA A 13 -18.26 17.50 6.74
C ALA A 13 -18.95 18.31 5.62
N ARG A 14 -19.53 19.49 5.93
CA ARG A 14 -20.18 20.37 4.93
C ARG A 14 -19.19 21.03 3.98
N MET A 15 -17.97 21.37 4.43
CA MET A 15 -16.88 21.80 3.52
C MET A 15 -16.42 20.66 2.59
N ASN A 16 -16.62 19.40 2.97
CA ASN A 16 -16.23 18.22 2.19
C ASN A 16 -17.21 17.89 1.05
N ASP A 17 -18.52 18.16 1.23
CA ASP A 17 -19.52 17.85 0.21
C ASP A 17 -19.44 18.79 -1.00
N THR A 18 -19.19 20.09 -0.80
CA THR A 18 -18.96 21.03 -1.92
C THR A 18 -17.69 20.67 -2.69
N ALA A 19 -16.60 20.30 -2.00
CA ALA A 19 -15.38 19.84 -2.65
C ALA A 19 -15.61 18.55 -3.45
N TYR A 20 -16.38 17.61 -2.90
CA TYR A 20 -16.75 16.36 -3.57
C TYR A 20 -17.57 16.60 -4.85
N GLN A 21 -18.60 17.46 -4.77
CA GLN A 21 -19.42 17.84 -5.93
C GLN A 21 -18.59 18.55 -7.01
N ASN A 22 -17.68 19.43 -6.60
CA ASN A 22 -16.76 20.11 -7.51
C ASN A 22 -15.81 19.12 -8.21
N GLU A 23 -15.31 18.09 -7.53
CA GLU A 23 -14.50 17.07 -8.18
C GLU A 23 -15.31 16.23 -9.20
N LEU A 24 -16.56 15.89 -8.87
CA LEU A 24 -17.44 15.13 -9.76
C LEU A 24 -17.79 15.90 -11.05
N SER A 25 -18.04 17.21 -10.95
CA SER A 25 -18.48 18.05 -12.07
C SER A 25 -17.38 18.32 -13.10
N LYS A 26 -16.10 18.20 -12.74
CA LYS A 26 -14.95 18.37 -13.64
C LYS A 26 -14.87 17.32 -14.76
N CYS A 27 -15.56 16.18 -14.62
CA CYS A 27 -15.38 15.04 -15.52
C CYS A 27 -16.00 15.25 -16.90
N VAL A 28 -15.17 15.55 -17.89
CA VAL A 28 -15.56 15.67 -19.32
C VAL A 28 -15.67 14.32 -20.05
N ARG A 29 -15.53 13.20 -19.33
CA ARG A 29 -15.67 11.82 -19.85
C ARG A 29 -14.75 11.45 -21.03
N CYS A 30 -13.61 12.13 -21.22
CA CYS A 30 -12.68 11.91 -22.33
C CYS A 30 -12.13 10.47 -22.44
N GLY A 31 -12.04 9.74 -21.33
CA GLY A 31 -11.60 8.33 -21.33
C GLY A 31 -10.12 8.09 -21.08
N ALA A 32 -9.29 9.13 -20.88
CA ALA A 32 -7.85 8.98 -20.57
C ALA A 32 -7.60 8.01 -19.40
N CYS A 33 -8.42 8.11 -18.35
CA CYS A 33 -8.34 7.23 -17.18
C CYS A 33 -8.57 5.74 -17.45
N LYS A 34 -9.04 5.35 -18.65
CA LYS A 34 -9.28 3.95 -19.02
C LYS A 34 -8.01 3.24 -19.45
N THR A 35 -7.05 3.98 -20.01
CA THR A 35 -5.83 3.42 -20.63
C THR A 35 -5.04 2.56 -19.66
N LEU A 36 -5.00 2.92 -18.38
CA LEU A 36 -4.29 2.17 -17.34
C LEU A 36 -5.20 1.62 -16.23
N CYS A 37 -6.53 1.64 -16.40
CA CYS A 37 -7.43 1.17 -15.34
C CYS A 37 -7.47 -0.37 -15.31
N PRO A 38 -6.91 -1.04 -14.28
CA PRO A 38 -6.71 -2.49 -14.34
C PRO A 38 -8.03 -3.28 -14.46
N THR A 39 -9.05 -2.84 -13.73
CA THR A 39 -10.36 -3.48 -13.76
C THR A 39 -11.09 -3.26 -15.09
N PHE A 40 -10.92 -2.10 -15.73
CA PHE A 40 -11.49 -1.87 -17.06
C PHE A 40 -10.78 -2.74 -18.10
N LEU A 41 -9.45 -2.76 -18.11
CA LEU A 41 -8.68 -3.54 -19.07
C LEU A 41 -8.94 -5.05 -18.97
N THR A 42 -9.24 -5.55 -17.77
CA THR A 42 -9.58 -6.97 -17.55
C THR A 42 -11.04 -7.31 -17.87
N THR A 43 -11.98 -6.42 -17.57
CA THR A 43 -13.43 -6.73 -17.71
C THR A 43 -14.07 -6.15 -18.97
N LEU A 44 -13.40 -5.19 -19.61
CA LEU A 44 -13.92 -4.31 -20.67
C LEU A 44 -15.25 -3.63 -20.31
N ASN A 45 -15.60 -3.59 -19.02
CA ASN A 45 -16.85 -3.05 -18.52
C ASN A 45 -16.65 -1.59 -18.09
N GLU A 46 -17.27 -0.66 -18.81
CA GLU A 46 -17.17 0.77 -18.53
C GLU A 46 -17.58 1.13 -17.09
N THR A 47 -18.56 0.44 -16.52
CA THR A 47 -18.98 0.65 -15.12
C THR A 47 -17.92 0.24 -14.11
N MET A 48 -16.92 -0.54 -14.53
CA MET A 48 -15.74 -0.93 -13.74
C MET A 48 -14.49 -0.14 -14.17
N GLY A 49 -14.66 0.92 -14.96
CA GLY A 49 -13.63 1.91 -15.27
C GLY A 49 -13.70 3.14 -14.37
N ALA A 50 -12.64 3.96 -14.36
CA ALA A 50 -12.57 5.16 -13.54
C ALA A 50 -13.66 6.19 -13.89
N ARG A 51 -13.81 6.60 -15.17
CA ARG A 51 -14.87 7.56 -15.56
C ARG A 51 -16.28 7.02 -15.35
N GLY A 52 -16.51 5.73 -15.53
CA GLY A 52 -17.80 5.10 -15.25
C GLY A 52 -18.16 5.22 -13.77
N ARG A 53 -17.20 4.99 -12.87
CA ARG A 53 -17.39 5.19 -11.42
C ARG A 53 -17.68 6.65 -11.07
N VAL A 54 -16.96 7.60 -11.68
CA VAL A 54 -17.24 9.04 -11.51
C VAL A 54 -18.66 9.37 -11.95
N ALA A 55 -19.09 8.91 -13.13
CA ALA A 55 -20.45 9.16 -13.63
C ALA A 55 -21.54 8.55 -12.74
N MET A 56 -21.33 7.34 -12.23
CA MET A 56 -22.26 6.68 -11.31
C MET A 56 -22.31 7.37 -9.95
N LEU A 57 -21.17 7.85 -9.43
CA LEU A 57 -21.15 8.59 -8.17
C LEU A 57 -21.77 9.98 -8.31
N GLY A 58 -21.58 10.65 -9.46
CA GLY A 58 -22.32 11.88 -9.77
C GLY A 58 -23.84 11.65 -9.87
N GLY A 59 -24.26 10.55 -10.51
CA GLY A 59 -25.68 10.17 -10.52
C GLY A 59 -26.25 9.85 -9.15
N LEU A 60 -25.45 9.27 -8.25
CA LEU A 60 -25.84 9.04 -6.85
C LEU A 60 -25.96 10.37 -6.08
N GLU A 61 -25.00 11.27 -6.26
CA GLU A 61 -24.98 12.59 -5.62
C GLU A 61 -26.16 13.47 -6.06
N GLU A 62 -26.52 13.42 -7.34
CA GLU A 62 -27.65 14.14 -7.91
C GLU A 62 -29.01 13.44 -7.67
N ASN A 63 -29.06 12.40 -6.83
CA ASN A 63 -30.25 11.57 -6.57
C ASN A 63 -30.89 10.93 -7.83
N ARG A 64 -30.15 10.81 -8.93
CA ARG A 64 -30.59 10.11 -10.16
C ARG A 64 -30.39 8.60 -10.07
N LEU A 65 -29.54 8.14 -9.15
CA LEU A 65 -29.27 6.72 -8.89
C LEU A 65 -29.49 6.41 -7.41
N SER A 66 -30.14 5.27 -7.13
CA SER A 66 -30.31 4.77 -5.76
C SER A 66 -29.10 3.93 -5.31
N PRO A 67 -28.79 3.88 -4.00
CA PRO A 67 -27.68 3.11 -3.44
C PRO A 67 -27.96 1.60 -3.47
N THR A 68 -27.86 0.98 -4.64
CA THR A 68 -28.11 -0.46 -4.83
C THR A 68 -26.88 -1.32 -4.56
N LYS A 69 -27.10 -2.63 -4.34
CA LYS A 69 -26.02 -3.63 -4.27
C LYS A 69 -25.13 -3.60 -5.51
N THR A 70 -25.73 -3.53 -6.70
CA THR A 70 -24.99 -3.51 -7.97
C THR A 70 -24.11 -2.27 -8.08
N LEU A 71 -24.65 -1.09 -7.78
CA LEU A 71 -23.88 0.15 -7.77
C LEU A 71 -22.69 0.03 -6.80
N ALA A 72 -22.94 -0.42 -5.58
CA ALA A 72 -21.89 -0.63 -4.59
C ALA A 72 -20.80 -1.60 -5.08
N GLU A 73 -21.16 -2.72 -5.69
CA GLU A 73 -20.17 -3.65 -6.26
C GLU A 73 -19.30 -3.00 -7.35
N LYS A 74 -19.87 -2.14 -8.21
CA LYS A 74 -19.08 -1.42 -9.22
C LYS A 74 -18.11 -0.40 -8.61
N ILE A 75 -18.51 0.31 -7.56
CA ILE A 75 -17.61 1.24 -6.85
C ILE A 75 -16.53 0.49 -6.07
N TYR A 76 -16.89 -0.58 -5.36
CA TYR A 76 -15.95 -1.42 -4.61
C TYR A 76 -14.99 -2.22 -5.50
N SER A 77 -15.31 -2.41 -6.78
CA SER A 77 -14.38 -3.01 -7.74
C SER A 77 -13.19 -2.13 -8.11
N CYS A 78 -13.13 -0.87 -7.66
CA CYS A 78 -11.93 -0.05 -7.87
C CYS A 78 -10.73 -0.63 -7.10
N MET A 79 -9.52 -0.57 -7.68
CA MET A 79 -8.31 -0.99 -6.98
C MET A 79 -7.64 0.14 -6.18
N LEU A 80 -8.12 1.38 -6.34
CA LEU A 80 -7.56 2.59 -5.70
C LEU A 80 -6.07 2.80 -5.99
N CYS A 81 -5.63 2.45 -7.20
CA CYS A 81 -4.21 2.42 -7.58
C CYS A 81 -3.64 3.77 -8.04
N GLU A 82 -4.37 4.87 -7.87
CA GLU A 82 -4.00 6.26 -8.24
C GLU A 82 -3.76 6.55 -9.74
N ALA A 83 -3.58 5.56 -10.61
CA ALA A 83 -3.32 5.74 -12.06
C ALA A 83 -4.30 6.68 -12.78
N CYS A 84 -5.58 6.67 -12.40
CA CYS A 84 -6.57 7.54 -13.01
C CYS A 84 -6.45 9.01 -12.60
N ARG A 85 -5.86 9.30 -11.43
CA ARG A 85 -5.58 10.67 -10.96
C ARG A 85 -4.42 11.25 -11.78
N ASP A 86 -3.35 10.47 -11.90
CA ASP A 86 -2.15 10.82 -12.67
C ASP A 86 -2.47 11.11 -14.15
N LEU A 87 -3.33 10.30 -14.77
CA LEU A 87 -3.73 10.48 -16.18
C LEU A 87 -4.83 11.52 -16.42
N CYS A 88 -5.42 12.13 -15.39
CA CYS A 88 -6.61 12.96 -15.59
C CYS A 88 -6.24 14.37 -16.09
N PRO A 89 -6.58 14.76 -17.33
CA PRO A 89 -6.25 16.11 -17.81
C PRO A 89 -7.05 17.21 -17.08
N ALA A 90 -8.17 16.85 -16.46
CA ALA A 90 -8.98 17.75 -15.65
C ALA A 90 -8.53 17.82 -14.17
N GLY A 91 -7.44 17.13 -13.80
CA GLY A 91 -6.88 17.15 -12.45
C GLY A 91 -7.80 16.57 -11.37
N ILE A 92 -8.68 15.62 -11.74
CA ILE A 92 -9.68 15.06 -10.82
C ILE A 92 -9.02 14.07 -9.86
N ASN A 93 -9.26 14.23 -8.56
CA ASN A 93 -8.89 13.23 -7.57
C ASN A 93 -9.90 12.09 -7.51
N ILE A 94 -9.91 11.26 -8.56
CA ILE A 94 -10.84 10.14 -8.71
C ILE A 94 -10.73 9.13 -7.55
N PRO A 95 -9.54 8.76 -7.04
CA PRO A 95 -9.42 7.88 -5.88
C PRO A 95 -10.14 8.41 -4.64
N GLU A 96 -10.01 9.71 -4.34
CA GLU A 96 -10.75 10.35 -3.24
C GLU A 96 -12.26 10.29 -3.47
N ILE A 97 -12.73 10.57 -4.69
CA ILE A 97 -14.14 10.43 -5.05
C ILE A 97 -14.64 8.99 -4.77
N VAL A 98 -13.84 7.98 -5.12
CA VAL A 98 -14.17 6.58 -4.88
C VAL A 98 -14.16 6.24 -3.37
N TYR A 99 -13.21 6.76 -2.59
CA TYR A 99 -13.20 6.56 -1.14
C TYR A 99 -14.48 7.08 -0.48
N GLN A 100 -14.92 8.30 -0.84
CA GLN A 100 -16.16 8.87 -0.35
C GLN A 100 -17.38 8.09 -0.84
N GLY A 101 -17.38 7.68 -2.12
CA GLY A 101 -18.40 6.82 -2.69
C GLY A 101 -18.54 5.49 -1.94
N ARG A 102 -17.42 4.86 -1.55
CA ARG A 102 -17.44 3.65 -0.71
C ARG A 102 -18.01 3.91 0.67
N ALA A 103 -17.69 5.04 1.30
CA ALA A 103 -18.27 5.40 2.59
C ALA A 103 -19.79 5.56 2.51
N ARG A 104 -20.31 6.18 1.44
CA ARG A 104 -21.76 6.33 1.18
C ARG A 104 -22.46 5.01 0.82
N LEU A 105 -21.75 4.10 0.13
CA LEU A 105 -22.32 2.83 -0.36
C LEU A 105 -21.99 1.62 0.51
N LYS A 106 -21.34 1.81 1.68
CA LYS A 106 -20.85 0.70 2.50
C LYS A 106 -21.98 -0.25 2.88
N ASP A 107 -23.15 0.25 3.26
CA ASP A 107 -24.25 -0.59 3.73
C ASP A 107 -24.91 -1.38 2.59
N SER A 108 -24.83 -0.86 1.36
CA SER A 108 -25.26 -1.56 0.14
C SER A 108 -24.26 -2.64 -0.32
N PHE A 109 -22.98 -2.56 0.09
CA PHE A 109 -21.96 -3.56 -0.25
C PHE A 109 -21.95 -4.76 0.72
N ARG A 110 -22.93 -5.66 0.57
CA ARG A 110 -23.13 -6.83 1.46
C ARG A 110 -21.95 -7.81 1.50
N LYS A 111 -21.22 -7.99 0.38
CA LYS A 111 -20.03 -8.87 0.28
C LYS A 111 -18.95 -8.50 1.31
N GLY A 112 -18.82 -7.22 1.64
CA GLY A 112 -17.82 -6.73 2.57
C GLY A 112 -18.28 -6.66 4.03
N PHE A 113 -19.54 -6.98 4.35
CA PHE A 113 -20.10 -6.71 5.68
C PHE A 113 -19.31 -7.38 6.82
N LEU A 114 -19.10 -8.70 6.74
CA LEU A 114 -18.37 -9.45 7.78
C LEU A 114 -16.94 -8.94 7.94
N LEU A 115 -16.21 -8.77 6.83
CA LEU A 115 -14.82 -8.32 6.85
C LEU A 115 -14.69 -6.88 7.35
N ARG A 116 -15.65 -6.01 7.02
CA ARG A 116 -15.71 -4.63 7.52
C ARG A 116 -15.94 -4.59 9.02
N THR A 117 -16.88 -5.39 9.52
CA THR A 117 -17.14 -5.49 10.97
C THR A 117 -15.91 -6.04 11.70
N ALA A 118 -15.30 -7.11 11.19
CA ALA A 118 -14.06 -7.65 11.73
C ALA A 118 -12.94 -6.61 11.74
N LEU A 119 -12.76 -5.87 10.65
CA LEU A 119 -11.74 -4.82 10.54
C LEU A 119 -11.99 -3.68 11.53
N LYS A 120 -13.24 -3.20 11.66
CA LYS A 120 -13.62 -2.13 12.60
C LYS A 120 -13.23 -2.47 14.04
N HIS A 121 -13.45 -3.71 14.48
CA HIS A 121 -13.16 -4.13 15.84
C HIS A 121 -11.70 -4.54 16.06
N SER A 122 -11.05 -5.14 15.07
CA SER A 122 -9.67 -5.65 15.19
C SER A 122 -8.61 -4.56 15.06
N ILE A 123 -8.86 -3.48 14.31
CA ILE A 123 -7.83 -2.49 13.97
C ILE A 123 -7.29 -1.71 15.18
N THR A 124 -8.05 -1.64 16.27
CA THR A 124 -7.60 -1.01 17.53
C THR A 124 -6.86 -1.98 18.46
N ARG A 125 -6.93 -3.29 18.20
CA ARG A 125 -6.33 -4.37 18.98
C ARG A 125 -5.56 -5.32 18.07
N MET A 126 -4.71 -4.75 17.21
CA MET A 126 -4.04 -5.51 16.16
C MET A 126 -3.19 -6.66 16.70
N ASP A 127 -2.44 -6.47 17.80
CA ASP A 127 -1.64 -7.56 18.38
C ASP A 127 -2.51 -8.76 18.76
N THR A 128 -3.64 -8.53 19.44
CA THR A 128 -4.60 -9.58 19.77
C THR A 128 -5.21 -10.20 18.52
N ALA A 129 -5.64 -9.38 17.56
CA ALA A 129 -6.27 -9.86 16.33
C ALA A 129 -5.32 -10.72 15.50
N PHE A 130 -4.07 -10.28 15.30
CA PHE A 130 -3.06 -11.04 14.57
C PHE A 130 -2.62 -12.30 15.33
N THR A 131 -2.64 -12.30 16.66
CA THR A 131 -2.41 -13.51 17.46
C THR A 131 -3.52 -14.55 17.21
N VAL A 132 -4.78 -14.14 17.22
CA VAL A 132 -5.92 -15.02 16.91
C VAL A 132 -5.85 -15.50 15.46
N LEU A 133 -5.58 -14.60 14.51
CA LEU A 133 -5.45 -14.95 13.09
C LEU A 133 -4.29 -15.92 12.85
N ARG A 134 -3.17 -15.80 13.56
CA ARG A 134 -2.05 -16.75 13.47
C ARG A 134 -2.46 -18.15 13.90
N TRP A 135 -3.17 -18.27 15.02
CA TRP A 135 -3.73 -19.55 15.47
C TRP A 135 -4.70 -20.15 14.44
N ALA A 136 -5.61 -19.31 13.92
CA ALA A 136 -6.53 -19.72 12.86
C ALA A 136 -5.79 -20.15 11.58
N GLN A 137 -4.72 -19.44 11.21
CA GLN A 137 -3.88 -19.78 10.06
C GLN A 137 -3.27 -21.17 10.26
N LYS A 138 -2.65 -21.46 11.41
CA LYS A 138 -2.04 -22.79 11.66
C LYS A 138 -3.04 -23.95 11.57
N ILE A 139 -4.30 -23.72 11.96
CA ILE A 139 -5.33 -24.77 12.01
C ILE A 139 -6.07 -24.92 10.67
N LEU A 140 -6.43 -23.80 10.03
CA LEU A 140 -7.39 -23.78 8.93
C LEU A 140 -6.74 -23.53 7.55
N TYR A 141 -5.54 -22.97 7.52
CA TYR A 141 -4.96 -22.43 6.28
C TYR A 141 -4.45 -23.53 5.33
N ALA A 142 -3.69 -24.50 5.82
CA ALA A 142 -3.18 -25.59 4.98
C ALA A 142 -4.30 -26.32 4.20
N PRO A 143 -5.38 -26.84 4.83
CA PRO A 143 -6.41 -27.58 4.10
C PRO A 143 -7.23 -26.72 3.12
N LEU A 144 -7.34 -25.41 3.34
CA LEU A 144 -8.06 -24.49 2.45
C LEU A 144 -7.17 -23.98 1.30
N PHE A 145 -5.88 -23.75 1.57
CA PHE A 145 -4.92 -23.37 0.55
C PHE A 145 -4.70 -24.50 -0.48
N TYR A 146 -4.51 -25.75 -0.03
CA TYR A 146 -4.34 -26.90 -0.94
C TYR A 146 -5.58 -27.20 -1.79
N LYS A 147 -6.77 -26.79 -1.35
CA LYS A 147 -8.02 -26.90 -2.13
C LYS A 147 -8.20 -25.78 -3.16
N GLY A 148 -7.24 -24.84 -3.26
CA GLY A 148 -7.31 -23.70 -4.18
C GLY A 148 -8.38 -22.66 -3.81
N THR A 149 -8.98 -22.74 -2.62
CA THR A 149 -10.05 -21.83 -2.19
C THR A 149 -9.52 -20.55 -1.55
N LEU A 150 -8.27 -20.52 -1.10
CA LEU A 150 -7.61 -19.36 -0.52
C LEU A 150 -6.33 -18.99 -1.29
N SER A 151 -6.13 -17.69 -1.50
CA SER A 151 -4.86 -17.16 -1.98
C SER A 151 -3.76 -17.33 -0.93
N HIS A 152 -2.52 -17.40 -1.41
CA HIS A 152 -1.35 -17.46 -0.55
C HIS A 152 -1.30 -16.22 0.36
N MET A 153 -1.19 -16.49 1.65
CA MET A 153 -1.00 -15.55 2.73
C MET A 153 0.29 -15.93 3.48
N PRO A 154 1.24 -14.99 3.65
CA PRO A 154 2.47 -15.22 4.39
C PRO A 154 2.16 -15.58 5.84
N GLU A 155 3.08 -16.30 6.48
CA GLU A 155 2.94 -16.65 7.88
C GLU A 155 2.84 -15.39 8.75
N ILE A 156 1.85 -15.37 9.64
CA ILE A 156 1.77 -14.34 10.69
C ILE A 156 2.77 -14.72 11.78
N VAL A 157 3.74 -13.84 12.05
CA VAL A 157 4.82 -14.14 12.99
C VAL A 157 4.36 -14.12 14.45
N SER A 158 5.05 -14.88 15.33
CA SER A 158 4.85 -14.81 16.80
C SER A 158 5.29 -13.48 17.37
N GLU A 159 6.40 -12.96 16.85
CA GLU A 159 7.11 -11.80 17.40
C GLU A 159 7.09 -10.68 16.37
N PRO A 160 6.14 -9.72 16.50
CA PRO A 160 6.06 -8.59 15.61
C PRO A 160 7.31 -7.73 15.65
N PHE A 161 7.64 -7.07 14.54
CA PHE A 161 8.83 -6.21 14.45
C PHE A 161 8.88 -5.13 15.55
N LYS A 162 7.74 -4.52 15.90
CA LYS A 162 7.66 -3.48 16.94
C LYS A 162 7.95 -3.99 18.35
N ASN A 163 8.01 -5.31 18.59
CA ASN A 163 8.44 -5.88 19.86
C ASN A 163 9.97 -6.00 20.01
N SER A 164 10.73 -5.67 18.96
CA SER A 164 12.19 -5.56 19.02
C SER A 164 12.68 -4.41 19.90
N PHE A 165 14.00 -4.20 19.94
CA PHE A 165 14.61 -3.09 20.66
C PHE A 165 14.06 -1.75 20.15
N GLN A 166 13.60 -0.91 21.07
CA GLN A 166 12.97 0.37 20.72
C GLN A 166 13.96 1.36 20.11
N VAL A 167 15.22 1.33 20.54
CA VAL A 167 16.27 2.21 20.03
C VAL A 167 17.57 1.43 19.87
N TYR A 168 18.10 1.39 18.65
CA TYR A 168 19.45 0.93 18.36
C TYR A 168 20.39 2.14 18.44
N LYS A 169 21.12 2.26 19.56
CA LYS A 169 21.99 3.40 19.84
C LYS A 169 23.31 3.30 19.08
N GLN A 170 23.78 4.43 18.59
CA GLN A 170 25.11 4.58 17.97
C GLN A 170 26.06 5.34 18.88
N LYS A 171 27.34 4.96 18.89
CA LYS A 171 28.38 5.69 19.65
C LYS A 171 28.62 7.09 19.07
N LYS A 172 28.67 7.19 17.74
CA LYS A 172 28.74 8.45 16.98
C LYS A 172 27.66 8.39 15.90
N LYS A 173 26.64 9.24 16.01
CA LYS A 173 25.46 9.16 15.15
C LYS A 173 25.49 10.19 14.03
N ALA A 174 25.19 9.74 12.81
CA ALA A 174 24.94 10.60 11.66
C ALA A 174 23.58 11.32 11.79
N GLY A 175 22.60 10.65 12.38
CA GLY A 175 21.25 11.15 12.59
C GLY A 175 20.39 10.12 13.34
N ARG A 176 19.09 10.41 13.48
CA ARG A 176 18.13 9.51 14.13
C ARG A 176 16.95 9.27 13.22
N ILE A 177 16.71 8.01 12.88
CA ILE A 177 15.70 7.61 11.90
C ILE A 177 14.68 6.72 12.59
N ALA A 178 13.40 7.02 12.40
CA ALA A 178 12.31 6.18 12.88
C ALA A 178 11.75 5.33 11.74
N ILE A 179 11.36 4.10 12.04
CA ILE A 179 10.73 3.20 11.07
C ILE A 179 9.22 3.18 11.34
N PHE A 180 8.43 3.53 10.33
CA PHE A 180 7.00 3.25 10.28
C PHE A 180 6.81 1.86 9.65
N ALA A 181 6.61 0.86 10.49
CA ALA A 181 6.49 -0.53 10.07
C ALA A 181 5.18 -0.79 9.31
N GLY A 182 4.09 -0.16 9.74
CA GLY A 182 2.75 -0.50 9.30
C GLY A 182 2.37 -1.94 9.67
N CYS A 183 1.22 -2.40 9.19
CA CYS A 183 0.76 -3.75 9.48
C CYS A 183 1.60 -4.84 8.78
N SER A 184 2.03 -4.59 7.54
CA SER A 184 2.70 -5.60 6.72
C SER A 184 4.09 -5.95 7.25
N VAL A 185 4.95 -4.96 7.49
CA VAL A 185 6.28 -5.22 8.06
C VAL A 185 6.15 -5.71 9.48
N ASN A 186 5.19 -5.22 10.27
CA ASN A 186 5.08 -5.62 11.66
C ASN A 186 4.70 -7.09 11.84
N TYR A 187 3.70 -7.60 11.11
CA TYR A 187 3.10 -8.92 11.38
C TYR A 187 3.38 -10.00 10.34
N PHE A 188 3.75 -9.63 9.11
CA PHE A 188 3.95 -10.59 8.02
C PHE A 188 5.42 -10.64 7.56
N TYR A 189 6.09 -9.49 7.54
CA TYR A 189 7.45 -9.37 7.02
C TYR A 189 8.39 -8.62 7.98
N PRO A 190 8.54 -9.06 9.25
CA PRO A 190 9.39 -8.36 10.21
C PRO A 190 10.86 -8.32 9.81
N GLU A 191 11.32 -9.28 8.98
CA GLU A 191 12.68 -9.26 8.44
C GLU A 191 12.97 -8.02 7.59
N LEU A 192 11.97 -7.43 6.93
CA LEU A 192 12.17 -6.18 6.19
C LEU A 192 12.50 -5.01 7.12
N GLY A 193 11.83 -4.95 8.28
CA GLY A 193 12.12 -3.95 9.31
C GLY A 193 13.50 -4.17 9.93
N ARG A 194 13.90 -5.43 10.14
CA ARG A 194 15.24 -5.78 10.65
C ARG A 194 16.33 -5.48 9.63
N ALA A 195 16.11 -5.78 8.35
CA ALA A 195 17.00 -5.43 7.24
C ALA A 195 17.21 -3.92 7.15
N LEU A 196 16.12 -3.13 7.16
CA LEU A 196 16.23 -1.66 7.21
C LEU A 196 17.00 -1.19 8.45
N SER A 197 16.75 -1.79 9.61
CA SER A 197 17.46 -1.45 10.85
C SER A 197 18.97 -1.71 10.72
N ARG A 198 19.36 -2.85 10.13
CA ARG A 198 20.78 -3.17 9.86
C ARG A 198 21.41 -2.19 8.87
N VAL A 199 20.73 -1.90 7.76
CA VAL A 199 21.18 -0.93 6.74
C VAL A 199 21.43 0.45 7.37
N LEU A 200 20.45 0.98 8.12
CA LEU A 200 20.57 2.28 8.79
C LEU A 200 21.68 2.27 9.85
N PHE A 201 21.78 1.19 10.63
CA PHE A 201 22.81 1.07 11.66
C PHE A 201 24.21 1.00 11.03
N LYS A 202 24.43 0.22 9.97
CA LYS A 202 25.72 0.16 9.24
C LYS A 202 26.13 1.53 8.67
N LYS A 203 25.17 2.37 8.28
CA LYS A 203 25.42 3.75 7.82
C LYS A 203 25.52 4.79 8.96
N GLY A 204 25.58 4.35 10.21
CA GLY A 204 25.84 5.21 11.37
C GLY A 204 24.61 5.95 11.92
N TYR A 205 23.39 5.55 11.56
CA TYR A 205 22.17 6.14 12.11
C TYR A 205 21.73 5.45 13.40
N GLU A 206 21.15 6.22 14.33
CA GLU A 206 20.32 5.66 15.39
C GLU A 206 18.96 5.23 14.80
N VAL A 207 18.52 4.02 15.11
CA VAL A 207 17.24 3.49 14.61
C VAL A 207 16.22 3.46 15.72
N VAL A 208 15.03 4.02 15.47
CA VAL A 208 13.91 4.05 16.40
C VAL A 208 12.78 3.17 15.89
N VAL A 209 12.46 2.14 16.66
CA VAL A 209 11.28 1.29 16.46
C VAL A 209 10.19 1.76 17.44
N PHE A 210 9.21 2.49 16.93
CA PHE A 210 8.23 3.18 17.76
C PHE A 210 6.98 2.33 18.00
N LYS A 211 6.77 1.90 19.27
CA LYS A 211 5.60 1.09 19.65
C LYS A 211 4.26 1.80 19.53
N GLY A 212 4.23 3.13 19.65
CA GLY A 212 3.00 3.93 19.60
C GLY A 212 2.39 4.04 18.20
N GLU A 213 3.03 3.50 17.17
CA GLU A 213 2.51 3.46 15.80
C GLU A 213 1.17 2.70 15.72
N SER A 214 0.17 3.32 15.08
CA SER A 214 -1.08 2.67 14.64
C SER A 214 -1.08 2.42 13.13
N CYS A 215 -1.96 1.53 12.63
CA CYS A 215 -2.11 1.30 11.19
C CYS A 215 -2.33 2.63 10.44
N CYS A 216 -1.77 2.74 9.22
CA CYS A 216 -1.91 3.94 8.38
C CYS A 216 -3.38 4.28 8.05
N GLY A 217 -4.29 3.29 8.10
CA GLY A 217 -5.73 3.48 7.85
C GLY A 217 -6.20 3.11 6.45
N ALA A 218 -5.29 2.73 5.54
CA ALA A 218 -5.64 2.36 4.15
C ALA A 218 -6.75 1.29 4.06
N PRO A 219 -6.71 0.18 4.83
CA PRO A 219 -7.76 -0.84 4.76
C PRO A 219 -9.13 -0.33 5.20
N LEU A 220 -9.18 0.55 6.22
CA LEU A 220 -10.42 1.15 6.72
C LEU A 220 -11.06 2.04 5.67
N ARG A 221 -10.26 2.93 5.06
CA ARG A 221 -10.73 3.78 3.96
C ARG A 221 -11.24 2.94 2.79
N SER A 222 -10.48 1.93 2.39
CA SER A 222 -10.89 1.01 1.32
C SER A 222 -12.16 0.24 1.64
N ALA A 223 -12.49 0.02 2.92
CA ALA A 223 -13.73 -0.61 3.35
C ALA A 223 -14.92 0.35 3.49
N GLY A 224 -14.72 1.67 3.36
CA GLY A 224 -15.73 2.71 3.59
C GLY A 224 -15.86 3.14 5.06
N LEU A 225 -14.89 2.81 5.91
CA LEU A 225 -14.83 3.17 7.33
C LEU A 225 -14.05 4.49 7.53
N LYS A 226 -14.64 5.59 7.06
CA LYS A 226 -14.01 6.93 7.04
C LYS A 226 -13.65 7.43 8.44
N ASP A 227 -14.57 7.35 9.39
CA ASP A 227 -14.38 7.91 10.73
C ASP A 227 -13.30 7.16 11.52
N GLU A 228 -13.28 5.83 11.40
CA GLU A 228 -12.24 4.99 11.99
C GLU A 228 -10.86 5.32 11.37
N ALA A 229 -10.79 5.57 10.07
CA ALA A 229 -9.55 5.98 9.42
C ALA A 229 -9.07 7.36 9.88
N ILE A 230 -9.98 8.33 10.04
CA ILE A 230 -9.68 9.66 10.60
C ILE A 230 -9.10 9.52 12.02
N SER A 231 -9.69 8.66 12.84
CA SER A 231 -9.22 8.41 14.21
C SER A 231 -7.77 7.88 14.23
N LEU A 232 -7.44 6.92 13.37
CA LEU A 232 -6.06 6.41 13.26
C LEU A 232 -5.09 7.46 12.72
N ALA A 233 -5.51 8.24 11.71
CA ALA A 233 -4.68 9.31 11.15
C ALA A 233 -4.32 10.35 12.22
N ARG A 234 -5.31 10.85 12.98
CA ARG A 234 -5.09 11.79 14.09
C ARG A 234 -4.15 11.23 15.15
N ARG A 235 -4.34 9.96 15.53
CA ARG A 235 -3.48 9.31 16.52
C ARG A 235 -2.04 9.19 16.03
N ASN A 236 -1.83 8.80 14.77
CA ASN A 236 -0.48 8.72 14.20
C ASN A 236 0.18 10.10 14.15
N VAL A 237 -0.53 11.14 13.69
CA VAL A 237 0.00 12.52 13.70
C VAL A 237 0.39 12.94 15.12
N GLU A 238 -0.49 12.73 16.10
CA GLU A 238 -0.21 13.06 17.50
C GLU A 238 1.00 12.30 18.05
N HIS A 239 1.06 10.98 17.83
CA HIS A 239 2.10 10.14 18.39
C HIS A 239 3.47 10.41 17.74
N PHE A 240 3.53 10.53 16.42
CA PHE A 240 4.78 10.80 15.71
C PHE A 240 5.27 12.23 15.89
N SER A 241 4.41 13.19 16.22
CA SER A 241 4.85 14.55 16.62
C SER A 241 5.76 14.54 17.86
N LYS A 242 5.66 13.50 18.70
CA LYS A 242 6.45 13.31 19.92
C LYS A 242 7.76 12.54 19.65
N VAL A 243 7.94 11.99 18.44
CA VAL A 243 9.12 11.20 18.06
C VAL A 243 10.19 12.12 17.50
N ARG A 244 11.30 12.26 18.25
CA ARG A 244 12.48 12.98 17.78
C ARG A 244 13.28 12.12 16.79
N ALA A 245 13.00 12.29 15.51
CA ALA A 245 13.73 11.69 14.40
C ALA A 245 13.88 12.72 13.27
N GLU A 246 14.96 12.61 12.49
CA GLU A 246 15.17 13.42 11.30
C GLU A 246 14.22 12.99 10.17
N ALA A 247 14.01 11.68 10.01
CA ALA A 247 13.06 11.11 9.08
C ALA A 247 12.28 9.94 9.70
N ILE A 248 11.05 9.76 9.25
CA ILE A 248 10.21 8.59 9.53
C ILE A 248 10.02 7.85 8.21
N ILE A 249 10.59 6.66 8.10
CA ILE A 249 10.66 5.92 6.84
C ILE A 249 9.63 4.80 6.81
N SER A 250 8.91 4.68 5.70
CA SER A 250 8.11 3.48 5.41
C SER A 250 8.75 2.58 4.35
N LEU A 251 8.58 1.28 4.54
CA LEU A 251 8.85 0.25 3.53
C LEU A 251 7.57 -0.12 2.75
N CYS A 252 6.55 0.74 2.76
CA CYS A 252 5.28 0.47 2.08
C CYS A 252 4.76 1.74 1.43
N PRO A 253 4.73 1.82 0.08
CA PRO A 253 4.30 3.02 -0.64
C PRO A 253 2.82 3.34 -0.37
N THR A 254 2.00 2.34 -0.04
CA THR A 254 0.62 2.57 0.41
C THR A 254 0.58 3.37 1.72
N CYS A 255 1.45 3.06 2.68
CA CYS A 255 1.51 3.82 3.93
C CYS A 255 2.02 5.23 3.68
N ALA A 256 3.07 5.38 2.87
CA ALA A 256 3.61 6.69 2.50
C ALA A 256 2.58 7.56 1.78
N THR A 257 1.86 7.02 0.79
CA THR A 257 0.77 7.73 0.10
C THR A 257 -0.32 8.15 1.06
N VAL A 258 -0.82 7.24 1.91
CA VAL A 258 -1.90 7.59 2.85
C VAL A 258 -1.46 8.67 3.84
N ILE A 259 -0.24 8.58 4.35
CA ILE A 259 0.26 9.54 5.34
C ILE A 259 0.50 10.89 4.68
N ARG A 260 1.21 10.95 3.55
CA ARG A 260 1.56 12.22 2.89
C ARG A 260 0.37 12.88 2.21
N ASP A 261 -0.38 12.15 1.40
CA ASP A 261 -1.45 12.71 0.57
C ASP A 261 -2.80 12.74 1.28
N GLN A 262 -3.07 11.73 2.12
CA GLN A 262 -4.41 11.56 2.68
C GLN A 262 -4.58 12.13 4.09
N TYR A 263 -3.55 12.12 4.93
CA TYR A 263 -3.68 12.69 6.28
C TYR A 263 -4.01 14.19 6.30
N PRO A 264 -3.49 15.05 5.40
CA PRO A 264 -3.85 16.47 5.40
C PRO A 264 -5.37 16.70 5.39
N HIS A 265 -6.12 15.95 4.58
CA HIS A 265 -7.57 16.10 4.51
C HIS A 265 -8.35 15.23 5.53
N LEU A 266 -7.73 14.17 6.07
CA LEU A 266 -8.36 13.33 7.10
C LEU A 266 -8.20 13.88 8.52
N ALA A 267 -6.99 14.30 8.85
CA ALA A 267 -6.57 14.69 10.19
C ALA A 267 -6.29 16.21 10.30
N GLY A 268 -6.29 16.94 9.20
CA GLY A 268 -5.94 18.38 9.16
C GLY A 268 -4.44 18.65 9.16
N ASN A 269 -3.61 17.60 9.21
CA ASN A 269 -2.15 17.67 9.18
C ASN A 269 -1.57 16.31 8.77
N THR A 270 -0.27 16.25 8.51
CA THR A 270 0.49 15.01 8.25
C THR A 270 1.67 14.88 9.21
N ILE A 271 2.44 13.80 9.06
CA ILE A 271 3.73 13.62 9.70
C ILE A 271 4.79 14.30 8.82
N SER A 272 5.31 15.44 9.25
CA SER A 272 6.06 16.39 8.40
C SER A 272 7.34 15.82 7.80
N ASN A 273 8.02 14.91 8.49
CA ASN A 273 9.27 14.29 8.07
C ASN A 273 9.09 12.83 7.64
N PHE A 274 7.90 12.48 7.12
CA PHE A 274 7.61 11.15 6.62
C PHE A 274 8.12 10.98 5.17
N MET A 275 8.81 9.89 4.88
CA MET A 275 9.37 9.59 3.57
C MET A 275 9.14 8.13 3.17
N ASP A 276 9.00 7.89 1.87
CA ASP A 276 9.19 6.55 1.34
C ASP A 276 10.69 6.17 1.39
N ILE A 277 10.97 4.87 1.49
CA ILE A 277 12.34 4.36 1.54
C ILE A 277 13.19 4.81 0.34
N HIS A 278 12.63 4.92 -0.88
CA HIS A 278 13.42 5.28 -2.07
C HIS A 278 13.97 6.69 -1.97
N GLU A 279 13.14 7.64 -1.52
CA GLU A 279 13.54 9.03 -1.31
C GLU A 279 14.71 9.10 -0.32
N PHE A 280 14.65 8.31 0.75
CA PHE A 280 15.73 8.24 1.73
C PHE A 280 17.00 7.61 1.14
N LEU A 281 16.87 6.48 0.43
CA LEU A 281 18.01 5.78 -0.16
C LEU A 281 18.79 6.65 -1.16
N ILE A 282 18.07 7.40 -2.00
CA ILE A 282 18.67 8.34 -2.96
C ILE A 282 19.24 9.56 -2.25
N LYS A 283 18.45 10.26 -1.41
CA LYS A 283 18.87 11.51 -0.76
C LYS A 283 20.14 11.35 0.07
N TYR A 284 20.30 10.22 0.74
CA TYR A 284 21.44 9.95 1.62
C TYR A 284 22.46 8.98 1.00
N ASN A 285 22.34 8.70 -0.30
CA ASN A 285 23.26 7.87 -1.07
C ASN A 285 23.57 6.51 -0.40
N ILE A 286 22.54 5.87 0.15
CA ILE A 286 22.68 4.68 1.01
C ILE A 286 23.23 3.49 0.20
N ALA A 287 22.83 3.38 -1.06
CA ALA A 287 23.17 2.27 -1.95
C ALA A 287 24.50 2.43 -2.70
N ALA A 288 25.25 3.52 -2.49
CA ALA A 288 26.51 3.74 -3.20
C ALA A 288 27.60 2.74 -2.81
N GLY A 289 28.33 2.27 -3.82
CA GLY A 289 29.49 1.39 -3.68
C GLY A 289 29.16 -0.02 -3.21
N LEU A 290 27.89 -0.43 -3.29
CA LEU A 290 27.47 -1.76 -2.86
C LEU A 290 27.72 -2.79 -3.96
N GLU A 291 28.05 -4.01 -3.54
CA GLU A 291 28.29 -5.16 -4.42
C GLU A 291 27.50 -6.39 -3.95
N ILE A 292 27.01 -7.16 -4.91
CA ILE A 292 26.40 -8.48 -4.72
C ILE A 292 27.03 -9.50 -5.66
N ASN A 293 26.74 -10.78 -5.40
CA ASN A 293 26.99 -11.82 -6.39
C ASN A 293 26.21 -11.52 -7.68
N PRO A 294 26.77 -11.82 -8.86
CA PRO A 294 26.09 -11.58 -10.14
C PRO A 294 24.67 -12.15 -10.16
N ALA A 295 23.69 -11.30 -10.49
CA ALA A 295 22.28 -11.68 -10.57
C ALA A 295 21.54 -10.83 -11.62
N VAL A 296 20.65 -11.47 -12.38
CA VAL A 296 19.75 -10.77 -13.31
C VAL A 296 18.50 -10.33 -12.55
N VAL A 297 18.25 -9.03 -12.52
CA VAL A 297 17.20 -8.41 -11.71
C VAL A 297 16.24 -7.63 -12.57
N THR A 298 14.94 -7.81 -12.34
CA THR A 298 13.90 -6.93 -12.87
C THR A 298 13.15 -6.22 -11.75
N TYR A 299 12.33 -5.22 -12.08
CA TYR A 299 11.57 -4.44 -11.09
C TYR A 299 10.08 -4.39 -11.40
N HIS A 300 9.26 -4.64 -10.38
CA HIS A 300 7.83 -4.37 -10.41
C HIS A 300 7.53 -3.05 -9.67
N ASP A 301 7.07 -2.05 -10.42
CA ASP A 301 6.62 -0.76 -9.92
C ASP A 301 5.29 -0.88 -9.15
N PRO A 302 5.26 -0.65 -7.82
CA PRO A 302 4.01 -0.58 -7.08
C PRO A 302 3.22 0.67 -7.50
N CYS A 303 1.93 0.50 -7.77
CA CYS A 303 1.07 1.59 -8.23
C CYS A 303 1.07 2.85 -7.33
N HIS A 304 1.10 2.69 -6.00
CA HIS A 304 1.19 3.84 -5.09
C HIS A 304 2.57 4.52 -5.10
N LEU A 305 3.64 3.79 -5.42
CA LEU A 305 4.97 4.39 -5.57
C LEU A 305 5.03 5.20 -6.87
N HIS A 306 4.57 4.58 -7.97
CA HIS A 306 4.60 5.15 -9.30
C HIS A 306 3.60 6.32 -9.47
N PHE A 307 2.30 6.06 -9.34
CA PHE A 307 1.26 7.04 -9.69
C PHE A 307 0.94 8.04 -8.58
N ALA A 308 1.20 7.70 -7.31
CA ALA A 308 0.88 8.58 -6.19
C ALA A 308 2.09 9.41 -5.75
N LEU A 309 3.24 8.75 -5.58
CA LEU A 309 4.47 9.40 -5.12
C LEU A 309 5.34 9.92 -6.26
N GLY A 310 5.08 9.52 -7.51
CA GLY A 310 5.88 9.92 -8.67
C GLY A 310 7.28 9.32 -8.69
N ILE A 311 7.53 8.29 -7.88
CA ILE A 311 8.84 7.65 -7.73
C ILE A 311 8.92 6.52 -8.76
N THR A 312 9.68 6.76 -9.83
CA THR A 312 9.83 5.83 -10.96
C THR A 312 11.28 5.55 -11.29
N ASP A 313 12.16 6.54 -11.21
CA ASP A 313 13.55 6.41 -11.63
C ASP A 313 14.45 5.90 -10.49
N GLU A 314 14.11 6.24 -9.25
CA GLU A 314 14.88 5.92 -8.05
C GLU A 314 15.11 4.41 -7.87
N PRO A 315 14.11 3.52 -8.01
CA PRO A 315 14.36 2.08 -7.90
C PRO A 315 15.36 1.58 -8.95
N ARG A 316 15.29 2.12 -10.17
CA ARG A 316 16.17 1.76 -11.29
C ARG A 316 17.57 2.27 -11.06
N GLN A 317 17.72 3.52 -10.59
CA GLN A 317 19.00 4.10 -10.21
C GLN A 317 19.67 3.30 -9.09
N ILE A 318 18.92 2.91 -8.05
CA ILE A 318 19.43 2.10 -6.95
C ILE A 318 19.93 0.75 -7.47
N LEU A 319 19.09 0.01 -8.22
CA LEU A 319 19.44 -1.33 -8.68
C LEU A 319 20.61 -1.33 -9.66
N LYS A 320 20.62 -0.42 -10.64
CA LYS A 320 21.73 -0.27 -11.60
C LYS A 320 23.04 0.21 -10.96
N GLY A 321 22.95 0.86 -9.79
CA GLY A 321 24.12 1.34 -9.05
C GLY A 321 24.83 0.28 -8.21
N ILE A 322 24.23 -0.90 -8.02
CA ILE A 322 24.81 -2.00 -7.26
C ILE A 322 25.65 -2.88 -8.20
N LYS A 323 26.94 -3.04 -7.90
CA LYS A 323 27.83 -3.90 -8.68
C LYS A 323 27.37 -5.37 -8.57
N GLY A 324 27.35 -6.06 -9.71
CA GLY A 324 26.82 -7.43 -9.80
C GLY A 324 25.34 -7.51 -10.19
N VAL A 325 24.58 -6.41 -10.17
CA VAL A 325 23.21 -6.39 -10.70
C VAL A 325 23.21 -6.18 -12.21
N GLU A 326 22.73 -7.17 -12.97
CA GLU A 326 22.32 -6.98 -14.36
C GLU A 326 20.82 -6.63 -14.39
N PHE A 327 20.51 -5.35 -14.59
CA PHE A 327 19.12 -4.88 -14.58
C PHE A 327 18.42 -5.05 -15.93
N VAL A 328 17.31 -5.80 -15.94
CA VAL A 328 16.43 -5.99 -17.10
C VAL A 328 15.08 -5.33 -16.84
N GLU A 329 14.70 -4.38 -17.70
CA GLU A 329 13.43 -3.66 -17.57
C GLU A 329 12.24 -4.57 -17.93
N MET A 330 11.22 -4.58 -17.06
CA MET A 330 10.00 -5.35 -17.30
C MET A 330 9.05 -4.59 -18.21
N ARG A 331 8.52 -5.28 -19.22
CA ARG A 331 7.43 -4.73 -20.02
C ARG A 331 6.21 -4.46 -19.13
N HIS A 332 5.64 -3.26 -19.23
CA HIS A 332 4.49 -2.84 -18.42
C HIS A 332 4.73 -3.01 -16.90
N ALA A 333 5.92 -2.66 -16.41
CA ALA A 333 6.32 -2.77 -15.01
C ALA A 333 5.30 -2.16 -14.02
N HIS A 334 4.68 -1.04 -14.39
CA HIS A 334 3.65 -0.28 -13.66
C HIS A 334 2.26 -0.94 -13.60
N GLU A 335 1.97 -1.95 -14.42
CA GLU A 335 0.68 -2.65 -14.33
C GLU A 335 0.51 -3.30 -12.96
N CYS A 336 -0.72 -3.30 -12.45
CA CYS A 336 -1.03 -3.78 -11.11
C CYS A 336 -0.70 -5.28 -10.94
N CYS A 337 -0.22 -5.68 -9.76
CA CYS A 337 -0.01 -7.09 -9.40
C CYS A 337 -1.31 -7.89 -9.16
N GLY A 338 -2.46 -7.20 -9.02
CA GLY A 338 -3.76 -7.81 -8.75
C GLY A 338 -4.20 -7.75 -7.28
N PHE A 339 -3.30 -7.43 -6.33
CA PHE A 339 -3.61 -7.52 -4.90
C PHE A 339 -4.71 -6.55 -4.42
N ALA A 340 -4.42 -5.24 -4.48
CA ALA A 340 -5.27 -4.14 -4.03
C ALA A 340 -5.98 -4.36 -2.67
N GLY A 341 -5.34 -5.06 -1.73
CA GLY A 341 -5.87 -5.32 -0.39
C GLY A 341 -7.19 -6.10 -0.43
N LEU A 342 -8.24 -5.54 0.18
CA LEU A 342 -9.55 -6.18 0.28
C LEU A 342 -10.20 -6.49 -1.08
N PHE A 343 -9.78 -5.80 -2.15
CA PHE A 343 -10.25 -6.07 -3.50
C PHE A 343 -10.01 -7.54 -3.91
N SER A 344 -8.81 -8.09 -3.70
CA SER A 344 -8.48 -9.47 -4.07
C SER A 344 -9.35 -10.52 -3.35
N LEU A 345 -9.89 -10.17 -2.18
CA LEU A 345 -10.82 -11.02 -1.43
C LEU A 345 -12.25 -10.93 -1.99
N TYR A 346 -12.69 -9.75 -2.39
CA TYR A 346 -14.04 -9.53 -2.91
C TYR A 346 -14.22 -9.87 -4.40
N PHE A 347 -13.15 -9.72 -5.18
CA PHE A 347 -13.13 -9.83 -6.63
C PHE A 347 -11.96 -10.73 -7.08
N ASN A 348 -11.91 -11.94 -6.50
CA ASN A 348 -10.79 -12.87 -6.65
C ASN A 348 -10.49 -13.21 -8.12
N ASP A 349 -11.52 -13.48 -8.93
CA ASP A 349 -11.33 -13.80 -10.36
C ASP A 349 -10.65 -12.66 -11.13
N ILE A 350 -11.09 -11.41 -10.91
CA ILE A 350 -10.50 -10.24 -11.55
C ILE A 350 -9.06 -10.03 -11.07
N SER A 351 -8.82 -10.19 -9.75
CA SER A 351 -7.48 -10.14 -9.16
C SER A 351 -6.54 -11.18 -9.79
N ARG A 352 -7.02 -12.42 -9.98
CA ARG A 352 -6.27 -13.51 -10.61
C ARG A 352 -5.93 -13.17 -12.06
N ASP A 353 -6.88 -12.69 -12.85
CA ASP A 353 -6.65 -12.41 -14.27
C ASP A 353 -5.72 -11.20 -14.49
N ILE A 354 -5.76 -10.21 -13.58
CA ILE A 354 -4.75 -9.14 -13.54
C ILE A 354 -3.37 -9.72 -13.20
N GLY A 355 -3.30 -10.55 -12.16
CA GLY A 355 -2.06 -11.16 -11.70
C GLY A 355 -1.38 -12.06 -12.74
N LYS A 356 -2.15 -12.81 -13.53
CA LYS A 356 -1.62 -13.65 -14.64
C LYS A 356 -0.77 -12.84 -15.63
N ARG A 357 -1.28 -11.71 -16.11
CA ARG A 357 -0.51 -10.82 -17.00
C ARG A 357 0.75 -10.29 -16.35
N LYS A 358 0.70 -9.97 -15.05
CA LYS A 358 1.89 -9.51 -14.31
C LYS A 358 2.96 -10.58 -14.22
N ILE A 359 2.61 -11.81 -13.83
CA ILE A 359 3.60 -12.89 -13.70
C ILE A 359 4.15 -13.31 -15.06
N GLU A 360 3.36 -13.28 -16.14
CA GLU A 360 3.85 -13.47 -17.51
C GLU A 360 4.89 -12.41 -17.89
N ASN A 361 4.61 -11.13 -17.65
CA ASN A 361 5.57 -10.05 -17.90
C ASN A 361 6.86 -10.22 -17.10
N ILE A 362 6.77 -10.70 -15.86
CA ILE A 362 7.92 -11.02 -15.02
C ILE A 362 8.74 -12.17 -15.64
N ILE A 363 8.11 -13.30 -15.95
CA ILE A 363 8.79 -14.48 -16.52
C ILE A 363 9.48 -14.13 -17.84
N ASN A 364 8.84 -13.32 -18.68
CA ASN A 364 9.38 -12.90 -19.97
C ASN A 364 10.67 -12.07 -19.86
N THR A 365 10.96 -11.49 -18.70
CA THR A 365 12.26 -10.81 -18.48
C THR A 365 13.42 -11.79 -18.39
N LYS A 366 13.16 -13.07 -18.09
CA LYS A 366 14.17 -14.09 -17.78
C LYS A 366 15.10 -13.71 -16.60
N ALA A 367 14.67 -12.77 -15.76
CA ALA A 367 15.41 -12.39 -14.57
C ALA A 367 15.28 -13.45 -13.47
N ASP A 368 16.36 -13.68 -12.72
CA ASP A 368 16.38 -14.58 -11.57
C ASP A 368 15.57 -14.01 -10.40
N THR A 369 15.48 -12.69 -10.32
CA THR A 369 14.83 -11.97 -9.22
C THR A 369 13.95 -10.83 -9.73
N VAL A 370 12.72 -10.78 -9.24
CA VAL A 370 11.86 -9.58 -9.32
C VAL A 370 11.94 -8.82 -8.00
N VAL A 371 12.41 -7.57 -8.08
CA VAL A 371 12.44 -6.65 -6.95
C VAL A 371 11.18 -5.78 -6.96
N THR A 372 10.65 -5.48 -5.78
CA THR A 372 9.58 -4.49 -5.60
C THR A 372 9.77 -3.78 -4.26
N SER A 373 8.92 -2.82 -3.93
CA SER A 373 8.97 -2.07 -2.67
C SER A 373 7.68 -2.05 -1.89
N CYS A 374 6.72 -2.88 -2.28
CA CYS A 374 5.44 -2.98 -1.62
C CYS A 374 5.27 -4.38 -1.02
N PRO A 375 5.19 -4.52 0.32
CA PRO A 375 4.92 -5.79 0.97
C PRO A 375 3.62 -6.45 0.49
N GLY A 376 2.61 -5.66 0.11
CA GLY A 376 1.38 -6.17 -0.50
C GLY A 376 1.62 -6.74 -1.91
N CYS A 377 2.51 -6.14 -2.70
CA CYS A 377 2.93 -6.72 -3.98
C CYS A 377 3.71 -8.01 -3.77
N ILE A 378 4.64 -8.07 -2.81
CA ILE A 378 5.38 -9.30 -2.47
C ILE A 378 4.42 -10.44 -2.17
N MET A 379 3.43 -10.20 -1.30
CA MET A 379 2.42 -11.21 -0.95
C MET A 379 1.68 -11.77 -2.17
N GLN A 380 1.29 -10.90 -3.09
CA GLN A 380 0.57 -11.30 -4.30
C GLN A 380 1.47 -11.94 -5.34
N LEU A 381 2.70 -11.45 -5.52
CA LEU A 381 3.66 -12.06 -6.43
C LEU A 381 4.04 -13.46 -5.93
N GLU A 382 4.17 -13.68 -4.62
CA GLU A 382 4.41 -15.01 -4.04
C GLU A 382 3.23 -15.95 -4.29
N ASN A 383 2.00 -15.43 -4.19
CA ASN A 383 0.81 -16.19 -4.58
C ASN A 383 0.88 -16.61 -6.05
N LEU A 384 1.17 -15.67 -6.95
CA LEU A 384 1.24 -15.92 -8.39
C LEU A 384 2.36 -16.88 -8.75
N ARG A 385 3.56 -16.71 -8.16
CA ARG A 385 4.71 -17.60 -8.32
C ARG A 385 4.35 -19.05 -7.99
N ARG A 386 3.66 -19.27 -6.86
CA ARG A 386 3.19 -20.61 -6.46
C ARG A 386 2.13 -21.16 -7.41
N MET A 387 1.22 -20.32 -7.88
CA MET A 387 0.17 -20.75 -8.82
C MET A 387 0.71 -21.13 -10.20
N THR A 388 1.82 -20.52 -10.64
CA THR A 388 2.44 -20.78 -11.94
C THR A 388 3.69 -21.66 -11.87
N ASN A 389 4.09 -22.11 -10.67
CA ASN A 389 5.38 -22.77 -10.42
C ASN A 389 6.57 -22.01 -11.03
N ALA A 390 6.53 -20.67 -11.00
CA ALA A 390 7.60 -19.87 -11.57
C ALA A 390 8.86 -19.94 -10.67
N GLU A 391 10.00 -20.19 -11.28
CA GLU A 391 11.31 -20.20 -10.62
C GLU A 391 11.89 -18.79 -10.60
N ILE A 392 11.24 -17.87 -9.87
CA ILE A 392 11.75 -16.50 -9.70
C ILE A 392 11.77 -16.10 -8.23
N ASN A 393 12.84 -15.46 -7.80
CA ASN A 393 12.95 -14.89 -6.45
C ASN A 393 12.18 -13.57 -6.37
N ILE A 394 11.40 -13.37 -5.32
CA ILE A 394 10.66 -12.12 -5.09
C ILE A 394 11.27 -11.43 -3.88
N ARG A 395 11.76 -10.21 -4.05
CA ARG A 395 12.47 -9.49 -2.99
C ARG A 395 11.99 -8.06 -2.85
N HIS A 396 12.01 -7.58 -1.62
CA HIS A 396 11.94 -6.16 -1.33
C HIS A 396 13.28 -5.50 -1.66
N ILE A 397 13.27 -4.26 -2.17
CA ILE A 397 14.51 -3.52 -2.49
C ILE A 397 15.48 -3.42 -1.30
N VAL A 398 14.93 -3.31 -0.08
CA VAL A 398 15.73 -3.23 1.15
C VAL A 398 16.50 -4.52 1.44
N GLU A 399 15.99 -5.68 1.02
CA GLU A 399 16.68 -6.96 1.20
C GLU A 399 17.90 -7.06 0.28
N VAL A 400 17.78 -6.54 -0.95
CA VAL A 400 18.91 -6.48 -1.90
C VAL A 400 20.00 -5.58 -1.35
N ILE A 401 19.63 -4.42 -0.79
CA ILE A 401 20.58 -3.47 -0.19
C ILE A 401 21.25 -4.05 1.05
N ASP A 402 20.50 -4.71 1.94
CA ASP A 402 21.03 -5.31 3.17
C ASP A 402 21.99 -6.48 2.88
N GLU A 403 21.68 -7.31 1.88
CA GLU A 403 22.60 -8.33 1.38
C GLU A 403 23.88 -7.70 0.83
N ALA A 404 23.76 -6.70 -0.04
CA ALA A 404 24.91 -6.05 -0.64
C ALA A 404 25.83 -5.41 0.42
N MET A 405 25.25 -4.81 1.46
CA MET A 405 26.00 -4.28 2.61
C MET A 405 26.66 -5.34 3.48
N SER A 406 26.26 -6.61 3.36
CA SER A 406 26.86 -7.71 4.10
C SER A 406 28.02 -8.34 3.32
N ASN A 407 27.97 -8.30 1.99
CA ASN A 407 29.06 -8.76 1.12
C ASN A 407 30.16 -7.71 0.92
N SER A 408 29.85 -6.41 1.06
CA SER A 408 30.83 -5.31 0.90
C SER A 408 31.77 -5.13 2.11
N VAL A 409 31.86 -6.14 2.99
CA VAL A 409 32.75 -6.16 4.16
C VAL A 409 33.84 -7.20 3.89
N GLU A 410 34.73 -6.89 2.94
CA GLU A 410 36.09 -7.45 2.85
C GLU A 410 37.08 -6.31 2.65
#